data_AF-A0A9P3GJU4-F1
#
_entry.id   AF-A0A9P3GJU4-F1
#
_cell.length_a   1.000
_cell.length_b   1.000
_cell.length_c   1.000
_cell.angle_alpha   90.00
_cell.angle_beta   90.00
_cell.angle_gamma   90.00
#
_symmetry.space_group_name_H-M   'P 1'
#
loop_
_entity.id
_entity.type
_entity.pdbx_description
1 polymer ?
#
loop_
_entity_poly.entity_id
_entity_poly.type
_entity_poly.pdbx_seq_one_letter_code
_entity_poly.pdbx_strand_id
1 'polypeptide(L)'
;MACSSNPMPLLPLRISSSPLLSGTLADDFMATLVARGVCNPLPSLSFAPTRRYLAVPKSGLSVKSNSNKPLPLLPKPSIPPKQIIALLDLLEQMDNDVVKEIERVRQHIKEVRATTEAFREEREVRYEQIALRKDQEERETKRPDDEFWLNA
;
A
#
# COMPACT_ATOMS: atom_id res chain seq x y z
N MET A 1 -18.90 49.02 14.64
CA MET A 1 -19.26 47.58 14.63
C MET A 1 -18.19 46.85 13.83
N ALA A 2 -17.27 46.15 14.49
CA ALA A 2 -16.17 45.45 13.84
C ALA A 2 -16.44 43.94 13.90
N CYS A 3 -16.52 43.30 12.73
CA CYS A 3 -16.71 41.85 12.61
C CYS A 3 -15.39 41.14 12.93
N SER A 4 -15.37 40.40 14.04
CA SER A 4 -14.24 39.54 14.41
C SER A 4 -14.33 38.21 13.65
N SER A 5 -13.48 38.02 12.65
CA SER A 5 -13.33 36.75 11.94
C SER A 5 -12.39 35.83 12.72
N ASN A 6 -12.93 34.81 13.38
CA ASN A 6 -12.10 33.78 14.03
C ASN A 6 -11.41 32.91 12.96
N PRO A 7 -10.07 32.84 12.95
CA PRO A 7 -9.35 31.95 12.03
C PRO A 7 -9.58 30.49 12.42
N MET A 8 -9.91 29.66 11.44
CA MET A 8 -10.13 28.23 11.59
C MET A 8 -8.84 27.55 12.11
N PRO A 9 -8.89 26.70 13.14
CA PRO A 9 -7.71 26.00 13.63
C PRO A 9 -7.21 25.00 12.59
N LEU A 10 -6.03 25.25 12.04
CA LEU A 10 -5.33 24.33 11.14
C LEU A 10 -4.79 23.15 11.95
N LEU A 11 -5.44 22.00 11.85
CA LEU A 11 -4.95 20.76 12.44
C LEU A 11 -3.73 20.26 11.66
N PRO A 12 -2.60 19.96 12.32
CA PRO A 12 -1.43 19.38 11.67
C PRO A 12 -1.77 18.01 11.10
N LEU A 13 -1.95 17.93 9.78
CA LEU A 13 -2.06 16.67 9.06
C LEU A 13 -0.69 15.98 9.07
N ARG A 14 -0.43 15.19 10.10
CA ARG A 14 0.65 14.20 10.16
C ARG A 14 0.27 13.04 9.24
N ILE A 15 0.41 13.25 7.93
CA ILE A 15 0.26 12.18 6.95
C ILE A 15 1.44 11.24 7.18
N SER A 16 1.19 10.06 7.72
CA SER A 16 2.20 9.01 7.87
C SER A 16 2.76 8.69 6.49
N SER A 17 4.03 9.01 6.27
CA SER A 17 4.76 8.61 5.08
C SER A 17 4.82 7.09 5.06
N SER A 18 3.89 6.48 4.32
CA SER A 18 3.83 5.03 4.15
C SER A 18 5.09 4.58 3.41
N PRO A 19 5.87 3.63 3.96
CA PRO A 19 7.07 3.11 3.32
C PRO A 19 6.77 2.40 1.98
N LEU A 20 5.51 2.11 1.67
CA LEU A 20 5.09 1.55 0.38
C LEU A 20 5.14 2.57 -0.78
N LEU A 21 5.25 3.87 -0.50
CA LEU A 21 5.28 4.94 -1.51
C LEU A 21 6.63 5.68 -1.59
N SER A 22 7.54 5.44 -0.65
CA SER A 22 8.93 5.88 -0.76
C SER A 22 9.66 4.89 -1.66
N GLY A 23 10.06 5.34 -2.85
CA GLY A 23 10.70 4.54 -3.90
C GLY A 23 12.09 3.97 -3.58
N THR A 24 12.32 3.51 -2.34
CA THR A 24 13.54 2.79 -1.90
C THR A 24 13.33 1.27 -1.85
N LEU A 25 12.13 0.78 -2.19
CA LEU A 25 11.78 -0.65 -2.16
C LEU A 25 12.73 -1.52 -3.01
N ALA A 26 13.32 -0.95 -4.07
CA ALA A 26 14.32 -1.63 -4.88
C ALA A 26 15.64 -1.89 -4.12
N ASP A 27 16.08 -0.94 -3.28
CA ASP A 27 17.32 -1.07 -2.51
C ASP A 27 17.16 -2.10 -1.39
N ASP A 28 16.02 -2.11 -0.70
CA ASP A 28 15.73 -3.08 0.36
C ASP A 28 15.50 -4.50 -0.19
N PHE A 29 14.88 -4.62 -1.37
CA PHE A 29 14.72 -5.90 -2.06
C PHE A 29 16.08 -6.49 -2.48
N MET A 30 16.95 -5.67 -3.06
CA MET A 30 18.31 -6.09 -3.44
C MET A 30 19.17 -6.41 -2.22
N ALA A 31 19.06 -5.64 -1.14
CA ALA A 31 19.75 -5.92 0.12
C ALA A 31 19.32 -7.28 0.72
N THR A 32 18.03 -7.59 0.66
CA THR A 32 17.48 -8.88 1.15
C THR A 32 17.94 -10.06 0.29
N LEU A 33 18.01 -9.89 -1.04
CA LEU A 33 18.53 -10.90 -1.98
C LEU A 33 20.02 -11.16 -1.79
N VAL A 34 20.82 -10.12 -1.54
CA VAL A 34 22.25 -10.23 -1.22
C VAL A 34 22.44 -10.90 0.14
N ALA A 35 21.66 -10.53 1.16
CA ALA A 35 21.72 -11.15 2.49
C ALA A 35 21.34 -12.63 2.49
N ARG A 36 20.40 -13.05 1.63
CA ARG A 36 20.05 -14.47 1.41
C ARG A 36 21.01 -15.21 0.48
N GLY A 37 22.04 -14.55 -0.05
CA GLY A 37 23.05 -15.16 -0.93
C GLY A 37 22.53 -15.52 -2.32
N VAL A 38 21.40 -14.94 -2.74
CA VAL A 38 20.79 -15.20 -4.05
C VAL A 38 21.53 -14.46 -5.17
N CYS A 39 22.11 -13.30 -4.85
CA CYS A 39 22.92 -12.50 -5.77
C CYS A 39 24.23 -12.07 -5.09
N ASN A 40 25.36 -12.31 -5.75
CA ASN A 40 26.60 -11.61 -5.40
C ASN A 40 26.42 -10.13 -5.79
N PRO A 41 26.81 -9.16 -4.94
CA PRO A 41 26.70 -7.75 -5.28
C PRO A 41 27.48 -7.50 -6.58
N LEU A 42 26.77 -7.11 -7.64
CA LEU A 42 27.40 -6.72 -8.90
C LEU A 42 28.37 -5.56 -8.61
N PRO A 43 29.57 -5.55 -9.20
CA PRO A 43 30.49 -4.43 -9.04
C PRO A 43 29.77 -3.16 -9.49
N SER A 44 29.73 -2.17 -8.59
CA SER A 44 29.11 -0.86 -8.83
C SER A 44 29.65 -0.26 -10.12
N LEU A 45 28.85 -0.32 -11.19
CA LEU A 45 29.17 0.34 -12.45
C LEU A 45 28.83 1.83 -12.29
N SER A 46 29.82 2.58 -11.81
CA SER A 46 29.78 4.04 -11.76
C SER A 46 29.70 4.59 -13.19
N PHE A 47 28.49 4.94 -13.65
CA PHE A 47 28.27 5.70 -14.87
C PHE A 47 28.63 7.18 -14.65
N ALA A 48 29.92 7.48 -14.57
CA ALA A 48 30.38 8.86 -14.68
C ALA A 48 30.20 9.34 -16.13
N PRO A 49 29.51 10.47 -16.39
CA PRO A 49 29.39 11.03 -17.73
C PRO A 49 30.76 11.51 -18.22
N THR A 50 31.46 10.70 -19.01
CA THR A 50 32.72 11.15 -19.62
C THR A 50 32.37 12.08 -20.78
N ARG A 51 32.53 13.40 -20.58
CA ARG A 51 32.54 14.38 -21.68
C ARG A 51 33.68 14.03 -22.64
N ARG A 52 33.34 13.49 -23.81
CA ARG A 52 34.29 13.25 -24.89
C ARG A 52 34.56 14.58 -25.59
N TYR A 53 35.74 15.16 -25.34
CA TYR A 53 36.32 16.15 -26.25
C TYR A 53 36.73 15.43 -27.53
N LEU A 54 36.28 15.96 -28.67
CA LEU A 54 36.65 15.53 -30.00
C LEU A 54 38.12 15.88 -30.26
N ALA A 55 39.02 14.90 -30.09
CA ALA A 55 40.35 14.96 -30.64
C ALA A 55 40.36 14.19 -31.96
N VAL A 56 40.62 14.92 -33.04
CA VAL A 56 40.83 14.40 -34.40
C VAL A 56 42.14 13.60 -34.43
N PRO A 57 42.15 12.33 -34.87
CA PRO A 57 43.36 11.69 -35.34
C PRO A 57 43.40 11.73 -36.88
N LYS A 58 44.45 12.35 -37.41
CA LYS A 58 44.91 12.15 -38.78
C LYS A 58 45.55 10.76 -38.90
N SER A 59 45.49 10.25 -40.13
CA SER A 59 46.34 9.23 -40.77
C SER A 59 45.92 7.76 -40.66
N GLY A 60 45.99 7.12 -41.83
CA GLY A 60 46.37 5.71 -41.93
C GLY A 60 45.33 4.78 -42.54
N LEU A 61 45.17 4.83 -43.87
CA LEU A 61 44.67 3.69 -44.64
C LEU A 61 45.55 2.46 -44.37
N SER A 62 45.00 1.43 -43.74
CA SER A 62 45.58 0.08 -43.75
C SER A 62 44.44 -0.94 -43.78
N VAL A 63 44.06 -1.32 -45.01
CA VAL A 63 43.17 -2.45 -45.28
C VAL A 63 43.97 -3.71 -44.97
N LYS A 64 43.81 -4.26 -43.76
CA LYS A 64 44.32 -5.58 -43.40
C LYS A 64 43.21 -6.62 -43.55
N SER A 65 43.35 -7.38 -44.62
CA SER A 65 42.94 -8.76 -44.86
C SER A 65 42.04 -9.44 -43.81
N ASN A 66 40.87 -9.87 -44.29
CA ASN A 66 39.94 -10.81 -43.65
C ASN A 66 40.69 -12.02 -43.07
N SER A 67 40.90 -12.03 -41.76
CA SER A 67 41.16 -13.26 -41.02
C SER A 67 39.85 -13.69 -40.37
N ASN A 68 39.43 -14.91 -40.68
CA ASN A 68 38.32 -15.64 -40.08
C ASN A 68 38.55 -15.78 -38.56
N LYS A 69 38.24 -14.75 -37.78
CA LYS A 69 38.23 -14.84 -36.33
C LYS A 69 36.96 -15.56 -35.92
N PRO A 70 37.02 -16.70 -35.21
CA PRO A 70 35.82 -17.34 -34.70
C PRO A 70 35.08 -16.33 -33.81
N LEU A 71 33.76 -16.25 -33.99
CA LEU A 71 32.88 -15.44 -33.15
C LEU A 71 33.21 -15.73 -31.68
N PRO A 72 33.37 -14.70 -30.82
CA PRO A 72 33.57 -14.93 -29.40
C PRO A 72 32.40 -15.79 -28.89
N LEU A 73 32.72 -16.99 -28.42
CA LEU A 73 31.76 -17.90 -27.80
C LEU A 73 31.15 -17.14 -26.62
N LEU A 74 29.88 -16.73 -26.74
CA LEU A 74 29.17 -16.19 -25.60
C LEU A 74 29.17 -17.27 -24.52
N PRO A 75 29.64 -16.98 -23.30
CA PRO A 75 29.49 -17.91 -22.20
C PRO A 75 27.99 -18.16 -22.05
N LYS A 76 27.56 -19.41 -22.28
CA LYS A 76 26.18 -19.80 -21.97
C LYS A 76 26.04 -19.61 -20.46
N PRO A 77 25.17 -18.69 -19.98
CA PRO A 77 24.91 -18.60 -18.56
C PRO A 77 24.20 -19.89 -18.16
N SER A 78 24.96 -20.86 -17.68
CA SER A 78 24.41 -22.10 -17.14
C SER A 78 23.92 -21.79 -15.74
N ILE A 79 22.66 -21.40 -15.61
CA ILE A 79 22.02 -21.25 -14.30
C ILE A 79 22.07 -22.62 -13.61
N PRO A 80 22.67 -22.72 -12.42
CA PRO A 80 22.70 -23.97 -11.67
C PRO A 80 21.27 -24.45 -11.38
N PRO A 81 20.94 -25.74 -11.57
CA PRO A 81 19.61 -26.27 -11.27
C PRO A 81 19.13 -25.97 -9.84
N LYS A 82 20.06 -25.89 -8.88
CA LYS A 82 19.78 -25.50 -7.49
C LYS A 82 19.15 -24.10 -7.37
N GLN A 83 19.57 -23.14 -8.21
CA GLN A 83 18.99 -21.79 -8.18
C GLN A 83 17.57 -21.78 -8.74
N ILE A 84 17.29 -22.64 -9.72
CA ILE A 84 15.93 -22.79 -10.27
C ILE A 84 15.01 -23.36 -9.22
N ILE A 85 15.42 -24.43 -8.52
CA ILE A 85 14.63 -25.04 -7.43
C ILE A 85 14.37 -24.03 -6.32
N ALA A 86 15.41 -23.33 -5.84
CA ALA A 86 15.27 -22.32 -4.79
C ALA A 86 14.31 -21.17 -5.18
N LEU A 87 14.29 -20.79 -6.46
CA LEU A 87 13.34 -19.80 -6.96
C LEU A 87 11.90 -20.36 -6.95
N LEU A 88 11.70 -21.61 -7.35
CA LEU A 88 10.37 -22.24 -7.33
C LEU A 88 9.85 -22.38 -5.89
N ASP A 89 10.69 -22.81 -4.95
CA ASP A 89 10.34 -22.90 -3.53
C ASP A 89 9.94 -21.54 -2.96
N LEU A 90 10.65 -20.48 -3.35
CA LEU A 90 10.34 -19.11 -2.94
C LEU A 90 8.99 -18.65 -3.50
N LEU A 91 8.70 -18.93 -4.77
CA LEU A 91 7.43 -18.57 -5.39
C LEU A 91 6.27 -19.32 -4.72
N GLU A 92 6.44 -20.61 -4.43
CA GLU A 92 5.46 -21.40 -3.68
C GLU A 92 5.23 -20.84 -2.26
N GLN A 93 6.30 -20.44 -1.58
CA GLN A 93 6.17 -19.78 -0.27
C GLN A 93 5.37 -18.47 -0.37
N MET A 94 5.66 -17.64 -1.37
CA MET A 94 4.94 -16.38 -1.58
C MET A 94 3.46 -16.61 -1.87
N ASP A 95 3.12 -17.59 -2.71
CA ASP A 95 1.74 -17.96 -3.00
C ASP A 95 1.01 -18.37 -1.71
N ASN A 96 1.65 -19.20 -0.88
CA ASN A 96 1.10 -19.59 0.41
C ASN A 96 0.87 -18.40 1.36
N ASP A 97 1.80 -17.45 1.41
CA ASP A 97 1.68 -16.27 2.26
C ASP A 97 0.58 -15.31 1.77
N VAL A 98 0.41 -15.17 0.44
CA VAL A 98 -0.70 -14.43 -0.16
C VAL A 98 -2.04 -15.07 0.18
N VAL A 99 -2.15 -16.40 0.12
CA VAL A 99 -3.39 -17.11 0.51
C VAL A 99 -3.74 -16.85 1.97
N LYS A 100 -2.78 -16.97 2.89
CA LYS A 100 -2.99 -16.66 4.32
C LYS A 100 -3.43 -15.22 4.54
N GLU A 101 -2.81 -14.28 3.82
CA GLU A 101 -3.17 -12.87 3.92
C GLU A 101 -4.60 -12.59 3.43
N ILE A 102 -5.00 -13.22 2.32
CA ILE A 102 -6.38 -13.16 1.82
C ILE A 102 -7.36 -13.69 2.87
N GLU A 103 -7.07 -14.83 3.50
CA GLU A 103 -7.91 -15.39 4.55
C GLU A 103 -8.03 -14.44 5.75
N ARG A 104 -6.92 -13.86 6.20
CA ARG A 104 -6.88 -12.87 7.28
C ARG A 104 -7.73 -11.64 6.96
N VAL A 105 -7.58 -11.08 5.76
CA VAL A 105 -8.36 -9.92 5.31
C VAL A 105 -9.85 -10.26 5.22
N ARG A 106 -10.20 -11.44 4.69
CA ARG A 106 -11.60 -11.89 4.63
C ARG A 106 -12.20 -12.03 6.02
N GLN A 107 -11.46 -12.54 6.99
CA GLN A 107 -11.91 -12.65 8.37
C GLN A 107 -12.12 -11.28 9.00
N HIS A 108 -11.19 -10.35 8.79
CA HIS A 108 -11.33 -8.98 9.30
C HIS A 108 -12.55 -8.26 8.70
N ILE A 109 -12.80 -8.41 7.40
CA ILE A 109 -14.00 -7.84 6.75
C ILE A 109 -15.29 -8.40 7.37
N LYS A 110 -15.33 -9.71 7.68
CA LYS A 110 -16.49 -10.31 8.35
C LYS A 110 -16.72 -9.71 9.73
N GLU A 111 -15.66 -9.55 10.52
CA GLU A 111 -15.73 -8.94 11.87
C GLU A 111 -16.21 -7.48 11.82
N VAL A 112 -15.67 -6.68 10.89
CA VAL A 112 -16.10 -5.28 10.71
C VAL A 112 -17.57 -5.20 10.28
N ARG A 113 -18.03 -6.10 9.40
CA ARG A 113 -19.45 -6.15 9.02
C ARG A 113 -20.34 -6.51 10.19
N ALA A 114 -19.99 -7.55 10.95
CA ALA A 114 -20.75 -7.99 12.12
C ALA A 114 -20.85 -6.88 13.19
N THR A 115 -19.75 -6.19 13.47
CA THR A 115 -19.75 -5.06 14.41
C THR A 115 -20.59 -3.88 13.92
N THR A 116 -20.56 -3.60 12.62
CA THR A 116 -21.40 -2.54 12.01
C THR A 116 -22.89 -2.89 12.08
N GLU A 117 -23.25 -4.15 11.83
CA GLU A 117 -24.63 -4.63 11.95
C GLU A 117 -25.13 -4.56 13.38
N ALA A 118 -24.33 -5.03 14.36
CA ALA A 118 -24.67 -4.92 15.77
C ALA A 118 -24.89 -3.46 16.21
N PHE A 119 -24.06 -2.53 15.73
CA PHE A 119 -24.23 -1.11 16.04
C PHE A 119 -25.50 -0.51 15.41
N ARG A 120 -25.86 -0.95 14.20
CA ARG A 120 -27.11 -0.55 13.55
C ARG A 120 -28.32 -1.02 14.36
N GLU A 121 -28.33 -2.30 14.75
CA GLU A 121 -29.40 -2.89 15.57
C GLU A 121 -29.51 -2.19 16.94
N GLU A 122 -28.38 -1.93 17.61
CA GLU A 122 -28.36 -1.20 18.88
C GLU A 122 -28.95 0.21 18.74
N ARG A 123 -28.67 0.90 17.63
CA ARG A 123 -29.27 2.21 17.37
C ARG A 123 -30.78 2.12 17.13
N GLU A 124 -31.24 1.15 16.35
CA GLU A 124 -32.67 0.94 16.09
C GLU A 124 -33.43 0.68 17.39
N VAL A 125 -32.93 -0.23 18.23
CA VAL A 125 -33.51 -0.51 19.55
C VAL A 125 -33.56 0.73 20.43
N ARG A 126 -32.49 1.54 20.45
CA ARG A 126 -32.48 2.81 21.21
C ARG A 126 -33.54 3.78 20.71
N TYR A 127 -33.72 3.90 19.39
CA TYR A 127 -34.73 4.78 18.82
C TYR A 127 -36.14 4.32 19.16
N GLU A 128 -36.41 3.01 19.08
CA GLU A 128 -37.70 2.43 19.47
C GLU A 128 -38.00 2.69 20.95
N GLN A 129 -37.03 2.49 21.85
CA GLN A 129 -37.19 2.78 23.27
C GLN A 129 -37.51 4.25 23.54
N ILE A 130 -36.81 5.17 22.86
CA ILE A 130 -37.08 6.61 22.98
C ILE A 130 -38.48 6.95 22.46
N ALA A 131 -38.88 6.37 21.32
CA ALA A 131 -40.20 6.59 20.75
C ALA A 131 -41.32 6.07 21.65
N LEU A 132 -41.17 4.86 22.21
CA LEU A 132 -42.12 4.28 23.17
C LEU A 132 -42.24 5.14 24.43
N ARG A 133 -41.11 5.60 24.97
CA ARG A 133 -41.11 6.49 26.14
C ARG A 133 -41.84 7.79 25.84
N LYS A 134 -41.57 8.41 24.69
CA LYS A 134 -42.24 9.65 24.26
C LYS A 134 -43.75 9.45 24.08
N ASP A 135 -44.17 8.35 23.45
CA ASP A 135 -45.59 8.02 23.27
C ASP A 135 -46.29 7.78 24.62
N GLN A 136 -45.63 7.10 25.56
CA GLN A 136 -46.14 6.93 26.92
C GLN A 136 -46.27 8.28 27.64
N GLU A 137 -45.25 9.13 27.59
CA GLU A 137 -45.29 10.48 28.15
C GLU A 137 -46.42 11.32 27.52
N GLU A 138 -46.66 11.22 26.21
CA GLU A 138 -47.76 11.91 25.52
C GLU A 138 -49.15 11.39 25.92
N ARG A 139 -49.28 10.09 26.24
CA ARG A 139 -50.54 9.51 26.75
C ARG A 139 -50.82 9.85 28.20
N GLU A 140 -49.77 9.97 29.02
CA GLU A 140 -49.89 10.29 30.45
C GLU A 140 -50.04 11.80 30.69
N THR A 141 -49.47 12.65 29.83
CA THR A 141 -49.64 14.10 29.91
C THR A 141 -50.99 14.53 29.33
N LYS A 142 -51.90 14.96 30.21
CA LYS A 142 -53.14 15.63 29.78
C LYS A 142 -52.76 16.86 28.96
N ARG A 143 -53.31 16.96 27.76
CA ARG A 143 -53.03 18.11 26.89
C ARG A 143 -53.65 19.36 27.52
N PRO A 144 -53.05 20.54 27.32
CA PRO A 144 -53.63 21.80 27.80
C PRO A 144 -55.06 22.05 27.33
N ASP A 145 -55.46 21.45 26.20
CA ASP A 145 -56.79 21.56 25.61
C ASP A 145 -57.78 20.48 26.11
N ASP A 146 -57.37 19.60 27.03
CA ASP A 146 -58.27 18.59 27.58
C ASP A 146 -59.36 19.23 28.44
N GLU A 147 -60.60 18.71 28.33
CA GLU A 147 -61.81 19.14 29.07
C GLU A 147 -61.61 19.18 30.60
N PHE A 148 -60.54 18.55 31.09
CA PHE A 148 -60.07 18.68 32.46
C PHE A 148 -59.90 20.15 32.91
N TRP A 149 -59.49 21.06 32.02
CA TRP A 149 -59.34 22.49 32.33
C TRP A 149 -60.61 23.31 32.09
N LEU A 150 -61.65 22.75 31.49
CA LEU A 150 -62.89 23.46 31.13
C LEU A 150 -63.98 23.45 32.22
N ASN A 151 -63.76 22.74 33.32
CA ASN A 151 -64.72 22.60 34.44
C ASN A 151 -64.30 23.33 35.73
N ALA A 152 -63.47 24.37 35.63
CA ALA A 152 -63.05 25.21 36.77
C ALA A 152 -63.83 26.53 36.84
#